data_AF-A0A7L3N8L5-F1
#
_entry.id   AF-A0A7L3N8L5-F1
#
_cell.length_a   1.000
_cell.length_b   1.000
_cell.length_c   1.000
_cell.angle_alpha   90.00
_cell.angle_beta   90.00
_cell.angle_gamma   90.00
#
_symmetry.space_group_name_H-M   'P 1'
#
loop_
_entity.id
_entity.type
_entity.pdbx_description
1 polymer ?
#
loop_
_entity_poly.entity_id
_entity_poly.type
_entity_poly.pdbx_seq_one_letter_code
_entity_poly.pdbx_strand_id
1 'polypeptide(L)'
;VIGHPKYQGSQRIAVFLSMPDEIQTEEIIKDIFKQGKECFIPRYKPQSNQMDMLKLSSVEDISSLTLTSWNILQPHDDDSTREEALAGGGLDLIFMPGLGFDKKGNRLGRGKGYYDTYLERCMKHPSGKPYTIALAFREQICESVPVAENDVQVDEILYED
;
A
#
# COMPACT_ATOMS: atom_id res chain seq x y z
N VAL A 1 7.80 9.56 -8.15
CA VAL A 1 7.05 9.66 -6.87
C VAL A 1 7.30 10.96 -6.13
N ILE A 2 8.55 11.28 -5.75
CA ILE A 2 8.85 12.45 -4.91
C ILE A 2 8.30 13.77 -5.46
N GLY A 3 8.43 14.03 -6.77
CA GLY A 3 7.85 15.23 -7.40
C GLY A 3 6.34 15.19 -7.66
N HIS A 4 5.64 14.10 -7.29
CA HIS A 4 4.24 13.91 -7.66
C HIS A 4 3.31 14.78 -6.79
N PRO A 5 2.37 15.56 -7.36
CA PRO A 5 1.52 16.47 -6.59
C PRO A 5 0.69 15.79 -5.50
N LYS A 6 0.15 14.59 -5.77
CA LYS A 6 -0.62 13.83 -4.77
C LYS A 6 0.24 13.35 -3.62
N TYR A 7 1.51 13.00 -3.89
CA TYR A 7 2.45 12.63 -2.83
C TYR A 7 2.81 13.85 -1.98
N GLN A 8 3.15 14.98 -2.62
CA GLN A 8 3.52 16.22 -1.94
C GLN A 8 2.40 16.73 -1.00
N GLY A 9 1.14 16.66 -1.47
CA GLY A 9 -0.03 17.11 -0.71
C GLY A 9 -0.56 16.14 0.36
N SER A 10 -0.03 14.92 0.45
CA SER A 10 -0.50 13.90 1.41
C SER A 10 0.31 13.92 2.70
N GLN A 11 -0.32 13.72 3.86
CA GLN A 11 0.35 13.64 5.16
C GLN A 11 0.32 12.25 5.77
N ARG A 12 -0.74 11.47 5.55
CA ARG A 12 -0.88 10.08 6.02
C ARG A 12 -0.79 9.12 4.84
N ILE A 13 0.35 8.45 4.71
CA ILE A 13 0.69 7.69 3.51
C ILE A 13 0.93 6.22 3.87
N ALA A 14 0.23 5.31 3.19
CA ALA A 14 0.54 3.89 3.26
C ALA A 14 1.49 3.46 2.13
N VAL A 15 2.51 2.69 2.50
CA VAL A 15 3.54 2.15 1.59
C VAL A 15 3.71 0.66 1.88
N PHE A 16 3.77 -0.17 0.84
CA PHE A 16 4.13 -1.57 0.99
C PHE A 16 5.64 -1.73 1.19
N LEU A 17 6.05 -2.75 1.95
CA LEU A 17 7.44 -3.18 2.02
C LEU A 17 7.69 -4.17 0.88
N SER A 18 8.55 -3.78 -0.07
CA SER A 18 8.68 -4.45 -1.36
C SER A 18 9.14 -5.90 -1.26
N MET A 19 8.45 -6.78 -1.98
CA MET A 19 8.96 -8.12 -2.31
C MET A 19 9.95 -8.04 -3.49
N PRO A 20 10.77 -9.10 -3.73
CA PRO A 20 11.79 -9.09 -4.79
C PRO A 20 11.27 -8.81 -6.21
N ASP A 21 10.00 -9.10 -6.47
CA ASP A 21 9.30 -8.89 -7.76
C ASP A 21 8.47 -7.59 -7.79
N GLU A 22 8.71 -6.66 -6.87
CA GLU A 22 8.01 -5.37 -6.75
C GLU A 22 8.99 -4.19 -6.81
N ILE A 23 8.48 -3.02 -7.18
CA ILE A 23 9.25 -1.76 -7.12
C ILE A 23 9.75 -1.53 -5.70
N GLN A 24 11.05 -1.22 -5.54
CA GLN A 24 11.64 -0.92 -4.25
C GLN A 24 11.11 0.41 -3.69
N THR A 25 10.59 0.38 -2.46
CA THR A 25 9.93 1.54 -1.82
C THR A 25 10.75 2.17 -0.69
N GLU A 26 11.91 1.61 -0.34
CA GLU A 26 12.74 2.11 0.78
C GLU A 26 13.05 3.61 0.69
N GLU A 27 13.41 4.12 -0.49
CA GLU A 27 13.69 5.54 -0.70
C GLU A 27 12.43 6.43 -0.56
N ILE A 28 11.25 5.90 -0.89
CA ILE A 28 9.97 6.59 -0.68
C ILE A 28 9.71 6.70 0.83
N ILE A 29 9.95 5.63 1.59
CA ILE A 29 9.77 5.61 3.05
C ILE A 29 10.73 6.61 3.71
N LYS A 30 12.00 6.63 3.31
CA LYS A 30 12.99 7.62 3.79
C LYS A 30 12.52 9.06 3.53
N ASP A 31 12.00 9.34 2.35
CA ASP A 31 11.49 10.68 2.04
C ASP A 31 10.23 11.03 2.85
N ILE A 32 9.30 10.09 3.04
CA ILE A 32 8.12 10.31 3.90
C ILE A 32 8.54 10.81 5.29
N PHE A 33 9.48 10.12 5.95
CA PHE A 33 9.98 10.55 7.25
C PHE A 33 10.75 11.87 7.19
N LYS A 34 11.59 12.06 6.16
CA LYS A 34 12.34 13.30 5.95
C LYS A 34 11.42 14.52 5.84
N GLN A 35 10.24 14.36 5.23
CA GLN A 35 9.24 15.41 5.05
C GLN A 35 8.31 15.58 6.27
N GLY A 36 8.52 14.82 7.35
CA GLY A 36 7.65 14.86 8.54
C GLY A 36 6.24 14.32 8.30
N LYS A 37 6.07 13.45 7.30
CA LYS A 37 4.81 12.77 6.99
C LYS A 37 4.68 11.50 7.83
N GLU A 38 3.47 11.00 7.97
CA GLU A 38 3.19 9.76 8.68
C GLU A 38 3.21 8.57 7.72
N CYS A 39 4.03 7.57 8.02
CA CYS A 39 4.17 6.36 7.22
C CYS A 39 3.38 5.21 7.84
N PHE A 40 2.58 4.52 7.03
CA PHE A 40 1.85 3.32 7.40
C PHE A 40 2.28 2.15 6.50
N ILE A 41 2.34 0.94 7.06
CA ILE A 41 2.71 -0.29 6.34
C ILE A 41 1.63 -1.36 6.52
N PRO A 42 1.46 -2.28 5.56
CA PRO A 42 0.45 -3.33 5.67
C PRO A 42 0.83 -4.38 6.72
N ARG A 43 -0.16 -4.82 7.50
CA ARG A 43 -0.13 -6.06 8.30
C ARG A 43 -1.25 -6.97 7.84
N TYR A 44 -0.90 -8.12 7.28
CA TYR A 44 -1.86 -9.09 6.76
C TYR A 44 -2.27 -10.09 7.85
N LYS A 45 -3.53 -10.54 7.84
CA LYS A 45 -4.04 -11.60 8.72
C LYS A 45 -4.23 -12.90 7.93
N PRO A 46 -3.28 -13.87 7.98
CA PRO A 46 -3.22 -15.01 7.06
C PRO A 46 -4.47 -15.89 7.01
N GLN A 47 -5.24 -15.94 8.09
CA GLN A 47 -6.47 -16.75 8.20
C GLN A 47 -7.69 -16.07 7.54
N SER A 48 -7.52 -14.88 6.95
CA SER A 48 -8.58 -14.09 6.33
C SER A 48 -8.05 -13.30 5.13
N ASN A 49 -8.92 -12.53 4.46
CA ASN A 49 -8.53 -11.48 3.50
C ASN A 49 -8.39 -10.09 4.16
N GLN A 50 -8.27 -10.04 5.49
CA GLN A 50 -8.14 -8.79 6.22
C GLN A 50 -6.69 -8.32 6.29
N MET A 51 -6.52 -7.02 6.10
CA MET A 51 -5.26 -6.31 6.23
C MET A 51 -5.55 -5.00 6.96
N ASP A 52 -4.63 -4.60 7.84
CA ASP A 52 -4.66 -3.29 8.50
C ASP A 52 -3.40 -2.51 8.07
N MET A 53 -3.48 -1.18 8.05
CA MET A 53 -2.32 -0.32 7.80
C MET A 53 -1.84 0.24 9.14
N LEU A 54 -0.63 -0.11 9.55
CA LEU A 54 -0.08 0.25 10.85
C LEU A 54 1.04 1.27 10.74
N LYS A 55 1.04 2.23 11.66
CA LYS A 55 2.05 3.29 11.67
C LYS A 55 3.44 2.74 11.95
N LEU A 56 4.38 3.21 11.15
CA LEU A 56 5.80 3.00 11.33
C LEU A 56 6.38 4.20 12.09
N SER A 57 7.23 3.95 13.10
CA SER A 57 7.75 5.00 13.97
C SER A 57 9.00 5.69 13.41
N SER A 58 9.81 4.97 12.63
CA SER A 58 10.98 5.50 11.92
C SER A 58 11.39 4.56 10.78
N VAL A 59 12.41 4.92 10.00
CA VAL A 59 12.96 4.01 8.97
C VAL A 59 13.61 2.79 9.63
N GLU A 60 14.30 3.00 10.75
CA GLU A 60 15.03 1.95 11.50
C GLU A 60 14.07 0.92 12.10
N ASP A 61 12.83 1.32 12.39
CA ASP A 61 11.77 0.46 12.89
C ASP A 61 11.50 -0.75 11.98
N ILE A 62 11.73 -0.62 10.66
CA ILE A 62 11.59 -1.72 9.69
C ILE A 62 12.48 -2.91 10.06
N SER A 63 13.67 -2.65 10.63
CA SER A 63 14.60 -3.71 11.03
C SER A 63 14.11 -4.57 12.19
N SER A 64 13.10 -4.10 12.94
CA SER A 64 12.48 -4.83 14.05
C SER A 64 11.32 -5.73 13.62
N LEU A 65 10.88 -5.62 12.35
CA LEU A 65 9.74 -6.35 11.83
C LEU A 65 10.07 -7.83 11.61
N THR A 66 9.03 -8.67 11.64
CA THR A 66 9.18 -10.11 11.45
C THR A 66 8.85 -10.49 10.02
N LEU A 67 9.61 -11.44 9.48
CA LEU A 67 9.28 -12.09 8.22
C LEU A 67 8.15 -13.11 8.45
N THR A 68 7.09 -12.97 7.67
CA THR A 68 6.04 -13.99 7.59
C THR A 68 6.52 -15.20 6.79
N SER A 69 5.74 -16.28 6.78
CA SER A 69 5.97 -17.44 5.90
C SER A 69 5.89 -17.13 4.40
N TRP A 70 5.45 -15.93 4.04
CA TRP A 70 5.34 -15.42 2.67
C TRP A 70 6.53 -14.50 2.31
N ASN A 71 7.56 -14.43 3.17
CA ASN A 71 8.69 -13.52 3.05
C ASN A 71 8.31 -12.03 2.98
N ILE A 72 7.19 -11.67 3.59
CA ILE A 72 6.75 -10.29 3.75
C ILE A 72 7.12 -9.83 5.15
N LEU A 73 7.79 -8.68 5.26
CA LEU A 73 8.04 -8.01 6.52
C LEU A 73 6.76 -7.32 7.00
N GLN A 74 6.36 -7.59 8.25
CA GLN A 74 5.26 -6.89 8.90
C GLN A 74 5.45 -6.85 10.42
N PRO A 75 4.69 -6.01 11.15
CA PRO A 75 4.65 -6.07 12.61
C PRO A 75 4.12 -7.42 13.09
N HIS A 76 4.61 -7.87 14.24
CA HIS A 76 4.16 -9.13 14.84
C HIS A 76 2.66 -9.08 15.19
N ASP A 77 2.03 -10.25 15.26
CA ASP A 77 0.58 -10.36 15.45
C ASP A 77 0.12 -9.84 16.83
N ASP A 78 0.99 -9.88 17.85
CA ASP A 78 0.72 -9.34 19.19
C ASP A 78 1.08 -7.85 19.36
N ASP A 79 1.62 -7.20 18.32
CA ASP A 79 1.91 -5.78 18.35
C ASP A 79 0.61 -4.98 18.34
N SER A 80 0.30 -4.42 19.50
CA SER A 80 -0.87 -3.58 19.78
C SER A 80 -0.49 -2.12 20.04
N THR A 81 0.79 -1.77 19.87
CA THR A 81 1.32 -0.45 20.20
C THR A 81 1.20 0.53 19.05
N ARG A 82 1.10 0.03 17.82
CA ARG A 82 1.04 0.84 16.60
C ARG A 82 -0.38 1.34 16.34
N GLU A 83 -0.45 2.60 15.94
CA GLU A 83 -1.68 3.21 15.45
C GLU A 83 -2.15 2.51 14.16
N GLU A 84 -3.43 2.13 14.11
CA GLU A 84 -4.09 1.65 12.89
C GLU A 84 -4.67 2.84 12.10
N ALA A 85 -4.40 2.90 10.80
CA ALA A 85 -4.66 4.09 10.00
C ALA A 85 -6.12 4.53 10.00
N LEU A 86 -7.08 3.59 9.89
CA LEU A 86 -8.51 3.92 9.89
C LEU A 86 -8.96 4.40 11.28
N ALA A 87 -8.53 3.76 12.37
CA ALA A 87 -8.77 4.27 13.72
C ALA A 87 -8.18 5.67 13.96
N GLY A 88 -7.09 6.03 13.28
CA GLY A 88 -6.41 7.33 13.38
C GLY A 88 -6.88 8.42 12.41
N GLY A 89 -7.98 8.21 11.68
CA GLY A 89 -8.53 9.22 10.75
C GLY A 89 -8.38 8.90 9.26
N GLY A 90 -7.89 7.71 8.92
CA GLY A 90 -7.72 7.23 7.55
C GLY A 90 -6.37 7.58 6.93
N LEU A 91 -6.34 7.61 5.60
CA LEU A 91 -5.13 7.84 4.80
C LEU A 91 -5.45 8.86 3.71
N ASP A 92 -4.43 9.60 3.28
CA ASP A 92 -4.52 10.49 2.13
C ASP A 92 -4.12 9.78 0.83
N LEU A 93 -3.10 8.91 0.92
CA LEU A 93 -2.48 8.23 -0.21
C LEU A 93 -2.10 6.79 0.16
N ILE A 94 -2.33 5.86 -0.77
CA ILE A 94 -1.82 4.49 -0.70
C ILE A 94 -0.99 4.19 -1.94
N PHE A 95 0.25 3.74 -1.74
CA PHE A 95 1.01 3.08 -2.80
C PHE A 95 0.61 1.62 -2.92
N MET A 96 0.21 1.22 -4.11
CA MET A 96 -0.42 -0.08 -4.38
C MET A 96 0.57 -1.00 -5.11
N PRO A 97 0.88 -2.20 -4.56
CA PRO A 97 1.60 -3.24 -5.29
C PRO A 97 0.64 -4.08 -6.15
N GLY A 98 1.19 -4.81 -7.11
CA GLY A 98 0.44 -5.70 -8.00
C GLY A 98 1.35 -6.47 -8.93
N LEU A 99 0.83 -7.57 -9.48
CA LEU A 99 1.50 -8.38 -10.49
C LEU A 99 1.32 -7.82 -11.90
N GLY A 100 0.24 -7.07 -12.13
CA GLY A 100 -0.05 -6.47 -13.42
C GLY A 100 -1.07 -5.35 -13.31
N PHE A 101 -1.01 -4.41 -14.23
CA PHE A 101 -1.88 -3.25 -14.30
C PHE A 101 -2.23 -2.96 -15.76
N ASP A 102 -3.42 -2.43 -16.03
CA ASP A 102 -3.76 -1.90 -17.36
C ASP A 102 -4.01 -0.40 -17.32
N LYS A 103 -4.06 0.23 -18.50
CA LYS A 103 -4.23 1.68 -18.64
C LYS A 103 -5.59 2.21 -18.14
N LYS A 104 -6.52 1.33 -17.76
CA LYS A 104 -7.81 1.71 -17.15
C LYS A 104 -7.74 1.77 -15.63
N GLY A 105 -6.59 1.47 -15.02
CA GLY A 105 -6.44 1.40 -13.57
C GLY A 105 -6.83 0.04 -12.99
N ASN A 106 -7.10 -0.97 -13.81
CA ASN A 106 -7.33 -2.32 -13.29
C ASN A 106 -6.03 -2.91 -12.77
N ARG A 107 -6.11 -3.69 -11.69
CA ARG A 107 -4.95 -4.23 -10.98
C ARG A 107 -5.10 -5.72 -10.75
N LEU A 108 -4.09 -6.49 -11.15
CA LEU A 108 -3.96 -7.90 -10.83
C LEU A 108 -3.16 -8.06 -9.54
N GLY A 109 -3.83 -8.41 -8.45
CA GLY A 109 -3.18 -8.76 -7.18
C GLY A 109 -2.67 -10.21 -7.16
N ARG A 110 -2.15 -10.65 -6.01
CA ARG A 110 -1.71 -12.04 -5.78
C ARG A 110 -2.85 -13.02 -5.42
N GLY A 111 -4.11 -12.64 -5.69
CA GLY A 111 -5.30 -13.50 -5.57
C GLY A 111 -6.00 -13.54 -4.21
N LYS A 112 -5.47 -12.92 -3.13
CA LYS A 112 -6.12 -12.91 -1.80
C LYS A 112 -7.08 -11.74 -1.55
N GLY A 113 -7.09 -10.73 -2.42
CA GLY A 113 -8.02 -9.59 -2.31
C GLY A 113 -7.83 -8.68 -1.09
N TYR A 114 -6.64 -8.70 -0.44
CA TYR A 114 -6.38 -7.88 0.75
C TYR A 114 -6.56 -6.38 0.50
N TYR A 115 -5.99 -5.88 -0.60
CA TYR A 115 -6.08 -4.47 -0.97
C TYR A 115 -7.50 -4.07 -1.35
N ASP A 116 -8.22 -4.92 -2.08
CA ASP A 116 -9.61 -4.66 -2.50
C ASP A 116 -10.52 -4.57 -1.26
N THR A 117 -10.38 -5.53 -0.35
CA THR A 117 -11.07 -5.54 0.95
C THR A 117 -10.72 -4.31 1.82
N TYR A 118 -9.46 -3.88 1.80
CA TYR A 118 -9.03 -2.69 2.54
C TYR A 118 -9.60 -1.41 1.94
N LEU A 119 -9.60 -1.26 0.61
CA LEU A 119 -10.16 -0.11 -0.08
C LEU A 119 -11.67 0.00 0.14
N GLU A 120 -12.41 -1.11 0.18
CA GLU A 120 -13.82 -1.10 0.57
C GLU A 120 -14.04 -0.56 2.00
N ARG A 121 -13.15 -0.91 2.95
CA ARG A 121 -13.20 -0.36 4.31
C ARG A 121 -12.93 1.15 4.30
N CYS A 122 -11.96 1.61 3.50
CA CYS A 122 -11.69 3.05 3.33
C CYS A 122 -12.91 3.79 2.74
N MET A 123 -13.59 3.25 1.74
CA MET A 123 -14.78 3.87 1.14
C MET A 123 -15.93 4.06 2.15
N LYS A 124 -16.04 3.17 3.14
CA LYS A 124 -17.04 3.23 4.21
C LYS A 124 -16.59 4.10 5.38
N HIS A 125 -15.31 4.50 5.42
CA HIS A 125 -14.74 5.31 6.49
C HIS A 125 -15.14 6.79 6.33
N PRO A 126 -15.39 7.55 7.42
CA PRO A 126 -15.79 8.96 7.33
C PRO A 126 -14.80 9.88 6.61
N SER A 127 -13.51 9.55 6.56
CA SER A 127 -12.51 10.30 5.78
C SER A 127 -12.49 9.97 4.29
N GLY A 128 -13.25 8.95 3.86
CA GLY A 128 -13.38 8.56 2.46
C GLY A 128 -12.23 7.71 1.93
N LYS A 129 -12.30 7.39 0.62
CA LYS A 129 -11.28 6.63 -0.09
C LYS A 129 -10.01 7.50 -0.25
N PRO A 130 -8.82 7.02 0.14
CA PRO A 130 -7.55 7.68 -0.18
C PRO A 130 -7.30 7.66 -1.69
N TYR A 131 -6.44 8.56 -2.16
CA TYR A 131 -5.90 8.45 -3.51
C TYR A 131 -4.99 7.21 -3.59
N THR A 132 -4.99 6.53 -4.72
CA THR A 132 -4.25 5.29 -4.93
C THR A 132 -3.30 5.42 -6.11
N ILE A 133 -2.01 5.17 -5.86
CA ILE A 133 -0.97 5.18 -6.89
C ILE A 133 -0.34 3.79 -6.93
N ALA A 134 -0.51 3.09 -8.04
CA ALA A 134 0.23 1.87 -8.31
C ALA A 134 1.68 2.21 -8.71
N LEU A 135 2.63 1.46 -8.15
CA LEU A 135 4.03 1.48 -8.57
C LEU A 135 4.31 0.19 -9.33
N ALA A 136 4.63 0.32 -10.62
CA ALA A 136 4.78 -0.80 -11.52
C ALA A 136 6.09 -0.74 -12.30
N PHE A 137 6.68 -1.90 -12.56
CA PHE A 137 7.63 -2.07 -13.65
C PHE A 137 6.89 -1.98 -14.99
N ARG A 138 7.62 -1.64 -16.05
CA ARG A 138 7.08 -1.63 -17.43
C ARG A 138 6.49 -2.97 -17.83
N GLU A 139 7.15 -4.05 -17.44
CA GLU A 139 6.78 -5.44 -17.69
C GLU A 139 5.45 -5.83 -17.03
N GLN A 140 5.01 -5.06 -16.02
CA GLN A 140 3.75 -5.26 -15.34
C GLN A 140 2.58 -4.52 -16.02
N ILE A 141 2.84 -3.77 -17.10
CA ILE A 141 1.78 -3.07 -17.85
C ILE A 141 1.21 -4.00 -18.93
N CYS A 142 -0.05 -4.38 -18.77
CA CYS A 142 -0.79 -5.28 -19.65
C CYS A 142 -1.75 -4.51 -20.57
N GLU A 143 -2.14 -5.12 -21.70
CA GLU A 143 -3.22 -4.58 -22.54
C GLU A 143 -4.57 -4.55 -21.78
N SER A 144 -4.86 -5.62 -21.05
CA SER A 144 -6.05 -5.75 -20.24
C SER A 144 -5.80 -6.67 -19.05
N VAL A 145 -6.25 -6.25 -17.87
CA VAL A 145 -6.29 -7.11 -16.69
C VAL A 145 -7.71 -7.70 -16.56
N PRO A 146 -7.87 -9.02 -16.39
CA PRO A 146 -9.15 -9.62 -16.04
C PRO A 146 -9.60 -9.10 -14.66
N VAL A 147 -10.85 -8.65 -14.58
CA VAL A 147 -11.43 -8.10 -13.34
C VAL A 147 -12.70 -8.83 -12.94
N ALA A 148 -12.91 -8.95 -11.64
CA ALA A 148 -14.15 -9.36 -10.99
C ALA A 148 -14.94 -8.15 -10.48
N GLU A 149 -16.19 -8.37 -10.06
CA GLU A 149 -17.09 -7.30 -9.59
C GLU A 149 -16.56 -6.54 -8.37
N ASN A 150 -15.79 -7.20 -7.51
CA ASN A 150 -15.24 -6.61 -6.29
C ASN A 150 -13.81 -6.06 -6.46
N ASP A 151 -13.24 -6.09 -7.66
CA ASP A 151 -11.91 -5.54 -7.89
C ASP A 151 -11.97 -4.02 -7.93
N VAL A 152 -11.11 -3.37 -7.14
CA VAL A 152 -11.09 -1.91 -7.03
C VAL A 152 -9.99 -1.32 -7.90
N GLN A 153 -10.38 -0.42 -8.80
CA GLN A 153 -9.45 0.31 -9.66
C GLN A 153 -8.56 1.27 -8.85
N VAL A 154 -7.30 1.35 -9.26
CA VAL A 154 -6.37 2.39 -8.79
C VAL A 154 -6.62 3.69 -9.56
N ASP A 155 -6.34 4.81 -8.91
CA ASP A 155 -6.56 6.14 -9.52
C ASP A 155 -5.44 6.48 -10.52
N GLU A 156 -4.23 5.97 -10.28
CA GLU A 156 -3.06 6.25 -11.12
C GLU A 156 -2.04 5.11 -11.09
N ILE A 157 -1.29 4.95 -12.18
CA ILE A 157 -0.21 3.97 -12.31
C ILE A 157 1.06 4.70 -12.75
N LEU A 158 2.14 4.54 -11.98
CA LEU A 158 3.47 5.06 -12.30
C LEU A 158 4.39 3.91 -12.71
N TYR A 159 5.03 4.04 -13.87
CA TYR A 159 6.02 3.12 -14.40
C TYR A 159 7.05 3.90 -15.24
N GLU A 160 8.22 3.31 -15.49
CA GLU A 160 9.27 3.93 -16.31
C GLU A 160 8.97 3.79 -17.82
N ASP A 161 9.21 4.88 -18.56
CA ASP A 161 8.99 4.98 -20.01
C ASP A 161 10.07 4.29 -20.87
#